data_AF-A0A0W8JIP6-F1
#
_entry.id   AF-A0A0W8JIP6-F1
#
_cell.length_a   1.000
_cell.length_b   1.000
_cell.length_c   1.000
_cell.angle_alpha   90.00
_cell.angle_beta   90.00
_cell.angle_gamma   90.00
#
_symmetry.space_group_name_H-M   'P 1'
#
loop_
_entity.id
_entity.type
_entity.pdbx_description
1 polymer ?
#
loop_
_entity_poly.entity_id
_entity_poly.type
_entity_poly.pdbx_seq_one_letter_code
_entity_poly.pdbx_strand_id
1 'polypeptide(L)'
;MEELTLEAFIRGEWIDIGIISFPKSSQHNFRVTELNYLSDYALEHHDKDDFHAVSLNHPVSFFFDDMGKPGWLKFLDDIMPSGASRRYWVKHLDIEDLSSDEQDYVLLKFGTMSPIGNLRVKDSLPERYEVADNLYFSVDDVKNRAGDFLDYAQQRGAAAGGATGAGGEAPKLILRCGFDHGSGSEKIWIDPYQDDNSNHDLHYLVKYPRGSRSTIDCNILRAEFYFYHELTEMGVETISTDGMRLEEGLNYPSLWLPRFDVQIN
;
A
#
# COMPACT_ATOMS: atom_id res chain seq x y z
N MET A 1 17.68 -0.08 20.42
CA MET A 1 17.78 -0.03 18.95
C MET A 1 16.40 -0.36 18.47
N GLU A 2 15.85 0.48 17.61
CA GLU A 2 14.52 0.23 17.03
C GLU A 2 14.69 -0.73 15.85
N GLU A 3 13.73 -1.62 15.67
CA GLU A 3 13.72 -2.66 14.63
C GLU A 3 12.30 -2.79 14.08
N LEU A 4 12.21 -3.16 12.80
CA LEU A 4 10.96 -3.45 12.10
C LEU A 4 11.11 -4.76 11.32
N THR A 5 10.12 -5.63 11.42
CA THR A 5 10.09 -6.92 10.71
C THR A 5 9.50 -6.72 9.32
N LEU A 6 10.23 -7.20 8.30
CA LEU A 6 9.75 -7.25 6.93
C LEU A 6 9.16 -8.62 6.62
N GLU A 7 8.00 -8.60 5.99
CA GLU A 7 7.36 -9.77 5.40
C GLU A 7 7.32 -9.64 3.88
N ALA A 8 7.47 -10.78 3.19
CA ALA A 8 7.19 -10.90 1.77
C ALA A 8 6.04 -11.88 1.53
N PHE A 9 5.13 -11.53 0.62
CA PHE A 9 4.09 -12.43 0.14
C PHE A 9 4.66 -13.33 -0.94
N ILE A 10 4.88 -14.61 -0.60
CA ILE A 10 5.50 -15.60 -1.47
C ILE A 10 4.65 -16.85 -1.45
N ARG A 11 4.22 -17.30 -2.64
CA ARG A 11 3.44 -18.55 -2.83
C ARG A 11 2.16 -18.62 -1.98
N GLY A 12 1.50 -17.48 -1.78
CA GLY A 12 0.25 -17.40 -1.03
C GLY A 12 0.43 -17.14 0.47
N GLU A 13 1.65 -16.96 0.97
CA GLU A 13 1.88 -16.76 2.40
C GLU A 13 2.72 -15.52 2.64
N TRP A 14 2.41 -14.79 3.71
CA TRP A 14 3.28 -13.76 4.25
C TRP A 14 4.36 -14.43 5.11
N ILE A 15 5.61 -14.27 4.70
CA ILE A 15 6.78 -14.89 5.32
C ILE A 15 7.67 -13.81 5.90
N ASP A 16 8.09 -13.93 7.16
CA ASP A 16 9.13 -13.06 7.72
C ASP A 16 10.44 -13.29 6.95
N ILE A 17 10.94 -12.26 6.27
CA ILE A 17 12.15 -12.37 5.43
C ILE A 17 13.37 -11.74 6.06
N GLY A 18 13.18 -10.73 6.92
CA GLY A 18 14.29 -9.98 7.49
C GLY A 18 13.84 -8.87 8.44
N ILE A 19 14.85 -8.23 9.04
CA ILE A 19 14.70 -7.13 9.99
C ILE A 19 15.39 -5.90 9.42
N ILE A 20 14.70 -4.77 9.46
CA ILE A 20 15.30 -3.45 9.29
C ILE A 20 15.65 -2.93 10.67
N SER A 21 16.92 -2.63 10.91
CA SER A 21 17.37 -2.02 12.16
C SER A 21 17.73 -0.56 11.96
N PHE A 22 17.53 0.23 13.02
CA PHE A 22 17.91 1.64 13.09
C PHE A 22 19.01 1.79 14.15
N PRO A 23 20.28 1.50 13.81
CA PRO A 23 21.37 1.36 14.79
C PRO A 23 21.64 2.62 15.61
N LYS A 24 21.27 3.80 15.10
CA LYS A 24 21.44 5.09 15.78
C LYS A 24 20.16 5.64 16.41
N SER A 25 19.09 4.85 16.50
CA SER A 25 17.79 5.31 17.02
C SER A 25 17.86 5.81 18.46
N SER A 26 18.74 5.26 19.30
CA SER A 26 18.95 5.74 20.68
C SER A 26 19.48 7.19 20.76
N GLN A 27 20.01 7.70 19.65
CA GLN A 27 20.50 9.07 19.49
C GLN A 27 19.50 9.93 18.69
N HIS A 28 18.26 9.47 18.50
CA HIS A 28 17.24 10.17 17.71
C HIS A 28 17.72 10.41 16.25
N ASN A 29 18.43 9.42 15.71
CA ASN A 29 18.92 9.44 14.33
C ASN A 29 18.44 8.19 13.61
N PHE A 30 17.48 8.40 12.70
CA PHE A 30 16.83 7.33 11.94
C PHE A 30 17.28 7.30 10.48
N ARG A 31 18.27 8.13 10.12
CA ARG A 31 18.83 8.19 8.77
C ARG A 31 19.67 6.98 8.39
N VAL A 32 20.17 6.22 9.36
CA VAL A 32 20.97 5.02 9.12
C VAL A 32 20.10 3.80 9.35
N THR A 33 19.98 2.98 8.31
CA THR A 33 19.22 1.73 8.32
C THR A 33 20.11 0.58 7.89
N GLU A 34 19.91 -0.59 8.47
CA GLU A 34 20.55 -1.85 8.05
C GLU A 34 19.48 -2.89 7.75
N LEU A 35 19.73 -3.73 6.74
CA LEU A 35 18.85 -4.84 6.37
C LEU A 35 19.52 -6.16 6.73
N ASN A 36 18.90 -6.91 7.64
CA ASN A 36 19.37 -8.24 8.02
C ASN A 36 18.31 -9.26 7.63
N TYR A 37 18.53 -10.03 6.57
CA TYR A 37 17.68 -11.19 6.27
C TYR A 37 17.76 -12.19 7.42
N LEU A 38 16.64 -12.87 7.71
CA LEU A 38 16.63 -13.93 8.72
C LEU A 38 17.57 -15.06 8.30
N SER A 39 18.32 -15.64 9.24
CA SER A 39 19.38 -16.60 8.91
C SER A 39 18.88 -17.81 8.13
N ASP A 40 17.73 -18.37 8.51
CA ASP A 40 17.13 -19.51 7.82
C ASP A 40 16.66 -19.12 6.41
N TYR A 41 16.08 -17.92 6.27
CA TYR A 41 15.65 -17.38 4.98
C TYR A 41 16.84 -17.13 4.04
N ALA A 42 17.91 -16.51 4.57
CA ALA A 42 19.15 -16.25 3.84
C ALA A 42 19.84 -17.55 3.41
N LEU A 43 19.78 -18.60 4.24
CA LEU A 43 20.31 -19.92 3.89
C LEU A 43 19.56 -20.55 2.72
N GLU A 44 18.24 -20.41 2.65
CA GLU A 44 17.41 -20.99 1.59
C GLU A 44 17.49 -20.19 0.27
N HIS A 45 17.71 -18.89 0.35
CA HIS A 45 17.53 -17.96 -0.78
C HIS A 45 18.76 -17.12 -1.12
N HIS A 46 19.94 -17.51 -0.64
CA HIS A 46 21.20 -16.81 -0.89
C HIS A 46 21.40 -16.42 -2.37
N ASP A 47 21.88 -15.19 -2.59
CA ASP A 47 22.14 -14.54 -3.89
C ASP A 47 20.92 -14.33 -4.79
N LYS A 48 19.70 -14.61 -4.33
CA LYS A 48 18.50 -14.25 -5.09
C LYS A 48 18.27 -12.74 -5.05
N ASP A 49 17.96 -12.17 -6.20
CA ASP A 49 17.59 -10.78 -6.42
C ASP A 49 16.17 -10.62 -6.97
N ASP A 50 15.38 -11.70 -7.01
CA ASP A 50 14.01 -11.74 -7.50
C ASP A 50 12.99 -11.43 -6.39
N PHE A 51 11.76 -11.97 -6.48
CA PHE A 51 10.70 -11.77 -5.49
C PHE A 51 11.04 -12.26 -4.06
N HIS A 52 12.18 -12.94 -3.86
CA HIS A 52 12.67 -13.28 -2.52
C HIS A 52 13.45 -12.13 -1.87
N ALA A 53 13.94 -11.16 -2.63
CA ALA A 53 14.70 -10.02 -2.14
C ALA A 53 13.80 -8.79 -1.92
N VAL A 54 14.22 -7.90 -1.02
CA VAL A 54 13.53 -6.62 -0.79
C VAL A 54 13.68 -5.65 -1.99
N SER A 55 14.72 -5.85 -2.82
CA SER A 55 15.02 -5.04 -3.99
C SER A 55 16.10 -5.70 -4.83
N LEU A 56 16.14 -5.43 -6.13
CA LEU A 56 17.25 -5.78 -7.03
C LEU A 56 18.61 -5.25 -6.52
N ASN A 57 18.61 -4.13 -5.78
CA ASN A 57 19.83 -3.54 -5.22
C ASN A 57 20.25 -4.13 -3.87
N HIS A 58 19.40 -4.98 -3.28
CA HIS A 58 19.63 -5.63 -1.99
C HIS A 58 19.27 -7.13 -2.07
N PRO A 59 20.05 -7.93 -2.84
CA PRO A 59 19.86 -9.37 -2.92
C PRO A 59 19.90 -10.03 -1.54
N VAL A 60 19.32 -11.23 -1.43
CA VAL A 60 19.35 -12.01 -0.20
C VAL A 60 20.79 -12.38 0.14
N SER A 61 21.24 -11.92 1.31
CA SER A 61 22.62 -12.08 1.79
C SER A 61 22.62 -12.43 3.28
N PHE A 62 23.65 -13.16 3.73
CA PHE A 62 23.87 -13.44 5.15
C PHE A 62 24.27 -12.20 5.97
N PHE A 63 24.85 -11.19 5.32
CA PHE A 63 25.33 -9.99 5.98
C PHE A 63 24.92 -8.75 5.19
N PHE A 64 24.53 -7.72 5.92
CA PHE A 64 24.37 -6.40 5.36
C PHE A 64 25.74 -5.80 5.03
N ASP A 65 25.89 -5.30 3.81
CA ASP A 65 27.07 -4.53 3.40
C ASP A 65 26.61 -3.21 2.77
N ASP A 66 26.89 -2.10 3.46
CA ASP A 66 26.59 -0.74 2.98
C ASP A 66 27.73 -0.18 2.12
N MET A 67 28.75 -0.98 1.82
CA MET A 67 29.96 -0.60 1.08
C MET A 67 30.67 0.62 1.68
N GLY A 68 30.57 0.79 3.01
CA GLY A 68 31.10 1.92 3.76
C GLY A 68 30.30 3.21 3.60
N LYS A 69 29.03 3.13 3.17
CA LYS A 69 28.14 4.28 2.97
C LYS A 69 26.84 4.12 3.77
N PRO A 70 26.88 4.34 5.09
CA PRO A 70 25.70 4.20 5.93
C PRO A 70 24.65 5.25 5.57
N GLY A 71 23.40 4.83 5.49
CA GLY A 71 22.30 5.70 5.11
C GLY A 71 20.97 4.97 5.04
N TRP A 72 20.01 5.65 4.40
CA TRP A 72 18.64 5.18 4.21
C TRP A 72 18.55 4.18 3.07
N LEU A 73 17.89 3.05 3.32
CA LEU A 73 17.57 2.05 2.33
C LEU A 73 16.41 2.54 1.46
N LYS A 74 16.73 2.92 0.22
CA LYS A 74 15.78 3.63 -0.66
C LYS A 74 14.54 2.83 -1.05
N PHE A 75 14.58 1.50 -1.02
CA PHE A 75 13.39 0.68 -1.29
C PHE A 75 12.27 0.94 -0.26
N LEU A 76 12.60 1.48 0.92
CA LEU A 76 11.61 1.85 1.92
C LEU A 76 10.68 2.96 1.46
N ASP A 77 11.15 3.82 0.56
CA ASP A 77 10.34 4.88 -0.03
C ASP A 77 9.22 4.32 -0.91
N ASP A 78 9.39 3.10 -1.45
CA ASP A 78 8.38 2.40 -2.26
C ASP A 78 7.26 1.78 -1.39
N ILE A 79 7.49 1.58 -0.09
CA ILE A 79 6.53 0.96 0.83
C ILE A 79 5.84 2.03 1.69
N MET A 80 6.58 3.08 2.08
CA MET A 80 6.13 4.11 3.01
C MET A 80 5.11 5.10 2.41
N PRO A 81 4.08 5.55 3.14
CA PRO A 81 3.19 6.61 2.67
C PRO A 81 3.90 7.84 2.10
N SER A 82 3.42 8.31 0.94
CA SER A 82 3.94 9.50 0.27
C SER A 82 2.81 10.48 -0.13
N GLY A 83 3.18 11.73 -0.44
CA GLY A 83 2.24 12.77 -0.89
C GLY A 83 1.10 13.03 0.09
N ALA A 84 -0.14 12.92 -0.38
CA ALA A 84 -1.34 13.14 0.43
C ALA A 84 -1.48 12.14 1.59
N SER A 85 -1.08 10.88 1.40
CA SER A 85 -1.15 9.86 2.46
C SER A 85 -0.14 10.16 3.58
N ARG A 86 1.08 10.58 3.23
CA ARG A 86 2.07 11.04 4.22
C ARG A 86 1.53 12.18 5.08
N ARG A 87 0.99 13.24 4.46
CA ARG A 87 0.46 14.41 5.18
C ARG A 87 -0.67 14.02 6.13
N TYR A 88 -1.50 13.06 5.72
CA TYR A 88 -2.54 12.52 6.57
C TYR A 88 -1.94 11.85 7.81
N TRP A 89 -1.04 10.88 7.62
CA TRP A 89 -0.46 10.10 8.70
C TRP A 89 0.38 10.93 9.67
N VAL A 90 1.16 11.88 9.15
CA VAL A 90 1.96 12.81 9.97
C VAL A 90 1.08 13.58 10.96
N LYS A 91 -0.08 14.06 10.49
CA LYS A 91 -1.05 14.75 11.33
C LYS A 91 -1.81 13.79 12.25
N HIS A 92 -2.20 12.63 11.75
CA HIS A 92 -2.99 11.66 12.51
C HIS A 92 -2.21 11.09 13.70
N LEU A 93 -0.91 10.87 13.52
CA LEU A 93 0.00 10.37 14.55
C LEU A 93 0.59 11.48 15.42
N ASP A 94 0.24 12.75 15.17
CA ASP A 94 0.73 13.93 15.91
C ASP A 94 2.27 14.00 15.93
N ILE A 95 2.89 13.79 14.76
CA ILE A 95 4.37 13.73 14.59
C ILE A 95 4.93 14.89 13.74
N GLU A 96 4.16 15.96 13.59
CA GLU A 96 4.52 17.13 12.76
C GLU A 96 5.82 17.81 13.25
N ASP A 97 6.08 17.76 14.55
CA ASP A 97 7.24 18.36 15.19
C ASP A 97 8.50 17.46 15.18
N LEU A 98 8.38 16.19 14.77
CA LEU A 98 9.53 15.28 14.65
C LEU A 98 10.41 15.63 13.44
N SER A 99 11.67 15.19 13.47
CA SER A 99 12.54 15.31 12.30
C SER A 99 12.03 14.46 11.13
N SER A 100 12.43 14.79 9.89
CA SER A 100 11.97 14.02 8.72
C SER A 100 12.30 12.53 8.83
N ASP A 101 13.48 12.19 9.33
CA ASP A 101 13.94 10.82 9.51
C ASP A 101 13.20 10.08 10.64
N GLU A 102 12.87 10.77 11.73
CA GLU A 102 11.98 10.22 12.76
C GLU A 102 10.57 9.98 12.23
N GLN A 103 10.03 10.93 11.46
CA GLN A 103 8.73 10.73 10.79
C GLN A 103 8.78 9.51 9.89
N ASP A 104 9.86 9.31 9.12
CA ASP A 104 9.98 8.17 8.20
C ASP A 104 9.93 6.83 8.95
N TYR A 105 10.63 6.72 10.09
CA TYR A 105 10.53 5.54 10.95
C TYR A 105 9.10 5.30 11.45
N VAL A 106 8.46 6.33 12.00
CA VAL A 106 7.10 6.22 12.54
C VAL A 106 6.10 5.86 11.44
N LEU A 107 6.25 6.44 10.24
CA LEU A 107 5.41 6.14 9.08
C LEU A 107 5.62 4.71 8.56
N LEU A 108 6.85 4.18 8.56
CA LEU A 108 7.08 2.77 8.27
C LEU A 108 6.37 1.88 9.30
N LYS A 109 6.51 2.22 10.59
CA LYS A 109 5.96 1.44 11.69
C LYS A 109 4.43 1.43 11.74
N PHE A 110 3.75 2.52 11.38
CA PHE A 110 2.30 2.64 11.56
C PHE A 110 1.52 2.90 10.27
N GLY A 111 2.18 3.35 9.20
CA GLY A 111 1.52 3.79 7.97
C GLY A 111 1.58 2.79 6.80
N THR A 112 2.21 1.63 6.98
CA THR A 112 2.47 0.66 5.88
C THR A 112 1.62 -0.61 5.96
N MET A 113 0.36 -0.49 6.40
CA MET A 113 -0.55 -1.63 6.61
C MET A 113 -0.89 -2.40 5.33
N SER A 114 -0.98 -1.72 4.18
CA SER A 114 -1.42 -2.30 2.91
C SER A 114 -0.62 -1.75 1.73
N PRO A 115 0.69 -2.03 1.70
CA PRO A 115 1.55 -1.56 0.64
C PRO A 115 1.19 -2.27 -0.68
N ILE A 116 1.54 -1.60 -1.77
CA ILE A 116 1.50 -2.19 -3.12
C ILE A 116 2.69 -3.14 -3.27
N GLY A 117 2.51 -4.17 -4.08
CA GLY A 117 3.51 -5.21 -4.30
C GLY A 117 3.42 -6.30 -3.23
N ASN A 118 4.53 -7.00 -3.05
CA ASN A 118 4.60 -8.20 -2.24
C ASN A 118 5.40 -8.01 -0.94
N LEU A 119 5.75 -6.78 -0.53
CA LEU A 119 6.52 -6.50 0.69
C LEU A 119 5.71 -5.68 1.67
N ARG A 120 5.80 -5.97 2.97
CA ARG A 120 5.20 -5.14 4.03
C ARG A 120 6.04 -5.09 5.28
N VAL A 121 5.80 -4.08 6.12
CA VAL A 121 6.28 -4.05 7.50
C VAL A 121 5.24 -4.72 8.39
N LYS A 122 5.58 -5.87 8.96
CA LYS A 122 4.69 -6.66 9.82
C LYS A 122 4.21 -5.87 11.03
N ASP A 123 5.09 -5.07 11.63
CA ASP A 123 4.81 -4.24 12.82
C ASP A 123 3.72 -3.20 12.57
N SER A 124 3.43 -2.87 11.30
CA SER A 124 2.37 -1.93 10.96
C SER A 124 0.98 -2.55 10.92
N LEU A 125 0.88 -3.88 10.92
CA LEU A 125 -0.42 -4.54 10.81
C LEU A 125 -1.33 -4.19 12.00
N PRO A 126 -2.59 -3.81 11.75
CA PRO A 126 -3.51 -3.50 12.82
C PRO A 126 -3.89 -4.77 13.58
N GLU A 127 -4.14 -4.65 14.89
CA GLU A 127 -4.71 -5.76 15.66
C GLU A 127 -6.02 -6.26 15.01
N ARG A 128 -6.22 -7.59 15.04
CA ARG A 128 -7.44 -8.20 14.52
C ARG A 128 -8.57 -8.06 15.53
N TYR A 129 -9.71 -7.57 15.05
CA TYR A 129 -10.94 -7.49 15.83
C TYR A 129 -12.10 -8.00 14.97
N GLU A 130 -12.95 -8.88 15.52
CA GLU A 130 -14.07 -9.51 14.76
C GLU A 130 -14.99 -8.51 14.06
N VAL A 131 -15.18 -7.32 14.64
CA VAL A 131 -16.02 -6.26 14.06
C VAL A 131 -15.39 -5.71 12.78
N ALA A 132 -14.07 -5.62 12.71
CA ALA A 132 -13.38 -5.07 11.54
C ALA A 132 -13.49 -6.01 10.33
N ASP A 133 -13.56 -7.32 10.54
CA ASP A 133 -13.63 -8.32 9.45
C ASP A 133 -15.04 -8.40 8.82
N ASN A 134 -16.05 -7.82 9.46
CA ASN A 134 -17.45 -7.85 9.02
C ASN A 134 -18.02 -6.48 8.65
N LEU A 135 -17.19 -5.44 8.59
CA LEU A 135 -17.63 -4.10 8.20
C LEU A 135 -17.53 -3.91 6.69
N TYR A 136 -18.68 -3.69 6.06
CA TYR A 136 -18.82 -3.50 4.62
C TYR A 136 -19.50 -2.16 4.31
N PHE A 137 -19.16 -1.62 3.15
CA PHE A 137 -19.68 -0.38 2.60
C PHE A 137 -20.26 -0.60 1.21
N SER A 138 -21.19 0.25 0.80
CA SER A 138 -21.70 0.24 -0.56
C SER A 138 -20.75 0.97 -1.53
N VAL A 139 -20.91 0.74 -2.83
CA VAL A 139 -20.24 1.54 -3.86
C VAL A 139 -20.62 3.03 -3.74
N ASP A 140 -21.86 3.33 -3.34
CA ASP A 140 -22.32 4.70 -3.10
C ASP A 140 -21.55 5.38 -1.96
N ASP A 141 -21.28 4.68 -0.86
CA ASP A 141 -20.50 5.21 0.25
C ASP A 141 -19.07 5.56 -0.19
N VAL A 142 -18.47 4.71 -1.01
CA VAL A 142 -17.09 4.89 -1.49
C VAL A 142 -16.98 6.00 -2.53
N LYS A 143 -17.87 6.03 -3.54
CA LYS A 143 -17.81 7.05 -4.59
C LYS A 143 -18.15 8.44 -4.07
N ASN A 144 -19.07 8.51 -3.09
CA ASN A 144 -19.43 9.78 -2.43
C ASN A 144 -18.55 10.12 -1.23
N ARG A 145 -17.64 9.21 -0.85
CA ARG A 145 -16.72 9.37 0.28
C ARG A 145 -17.46 9.70 1.58
N ALA A 146 -18.43 8.85 1.93
CA ALA A 146 -19.14 8.92 3.20
C ALA A 146 -18.16 9.06 4.37
N GLY A 147 -18.50 9.89 5.36
CA GLY A 147 -17.57 10.29 6.41
C GLY A 147 -17.10 9.10 7.26
N ASP A 148 -18.04 8.25 7.66
CA ASP A 148 -17.80 7.01 8.38
C ASP A 148 -16.90 6.03 7.60
N PHE A 149 -17.13 5.88 6.29
CA PHE A 149 -16.26 5.11 5.41
C PHE A 149 -14.84 5.67 5.41
N LEU A 150 -14.66 6.98 5.25
CA LEU A 150 -13.33 7.58 5.20
C LEU A 150 -12.58 7.45 6.52
N ASP A 151 -13.27 7.63 7.65
CA ASP A 151 -12.69 7.51 8.98
C ASP A 151 -12.21 6.07 9.21
N TYR A 152 -13.03 5.08 8.84
CA TYR A 152 -12.65 3.67 8.90
C TYR A 152 -11.52 3.32 7.94
N ALA A 153 -11.57 3.80 6.69
CA ALA A 153 -10.52 3.60 5.69
C ALA A 153 -9.16 4.11 6.16
N GLN A 154 -9.16 5.23 6.87
CA GLN A 154 -7.94 5.77 7.46
C GLN A 154 -7.41 4.91 8.61
N GLN A 155 -8.28 4.51 9.55
CA GLN A 155 -7.90 3.65 10.68
C GLN A 155 -7.32 2.31 10.23
N ARG A 156 -7.77 1.79 9.09
CA ARG A 156 -7.30 0.52 8.51
C ARG A 156 -6.16 0.68 7.51
N GLY A 157 -5.62 1.89 7.35
CA GLY A 157 -4.49 2.17 6.46
C GLY A 157 -4.78 1.96 4.98
N ALA A 158 -6.04 2.03 4.57
CA ALA A 158 -6.44 1.92 3.17
C ALA A 158 -5.88 3.08 2.31
N ALA A 159 -5.48 4.19 2.93
CA ALA A 159 -4.92 5.35 2.25
C ALA A 159 -3.56 5.02 1.61
N ALA A 160 -3.59 4.60 0.34
CA ALA A 160 -2.37 4.24 -0.37
C ALA A 160 -1.45 5.45 -0.59
N GLY A 161 -0.17 5.25 -0.25
CA GLY A 161 0.96 6.09 -0.60
C GLY A 161 2.22 5.22 -0.56
N GLY A 162 3.24 5.59 -1.32
CA GLY A 162 4.53 4.90 -1.30
C GLY A 162 4.92 4.20 -2.58
N ALA A 163 4.05 3.39 -3.18
CA ALA A 163 4.47 2.60 -4.34
C ALA A 163 4.92 3.43 -5.55
N THR A 164 6.01 3.02 -6.18
CA THR A 164 6.39 3.48 -7.52
C THR A 164 5.22 3.24 -8.49
N GLY A 165 4.62 4.31 -9.01
CA GLY A 165 3.42 4.27 -9.86
C GLY A 165 2.08 4.50 -9.13
N ALA A 166 2.00 4.28 -7.81
CA ALA A 166 0.92 4.76 -6.95
C ALA A 166 1.29 6.04 -6.17
N GLY A 167 2.53 6.51 -6.27
CA GLY A 167 2.98 7.80 -5.76
C GLY A 167 2.31 8.97 -6.50
N GLY A 168 1.84 9.97 -5.75
CA GLY A 168 1.23 11.17 -6.33
C GLY A 168 0.25 11.87 -5.41
N GLU A 169 -0.05 13.14 -5.73
CA GLU A 169 -0.92 14.03 -4.95
C GLU A 169 -2.40 13.63 -4.96
N ALA A 170 -2.84 12.80 -5.91
CA ALA A 170 -4.22 12.33 -5.98
C ALA A 170 -4.54 11.42 -4.78
N PRO A 171 -5.63 11.68 -4.03
CA PRO A 171 -6.09 10.78 -2.98
C PRO A 171 -6.45 9.42 -3.58
N LYS A 172 -6.01 8.35 -2.92
CA LYS A 172 -6.25 6.98 -3.38
C LYS A 172 -6.48 6.03 -2.21
N LEU A 173 -7.25 4.98 -2.45
CA LEU A 173 -7.62 3.96 -1.47
C LEU A 173 -7.37 2.56 -2.05
N ILE A 174 -6.88 1.63 -1.22
CA ILE A 174 -6.83 0.20 -1.52
C ILE A 174 -8.07 -0.45 -0.93
N LEU A 175 -8.90 -1.05 -1.77
CA LEU A 175 -10.18 -1.63 -1.38
C LEU A 175 -10.35 -3.03 -1.97
N ARG A 176 -11.19 -3.83 -1.34
CA ARG A 176 -11.71 -5.09 -1.86
C ARG A 176 -13.16 -4.91 -2.28
N CYS A 177 -13.58 -5.57 -3.35
CA CYS A 177 -14.96 -5.56 -3.84
C CYS A 177 -15.44 -6.99 -4.02
N GLY A 178 -16.43 -7.38 -3.23
CA GLY A 178 -17.08 -8.69 -3.31
C GLY A 178 -18.55 -8.57 -3.61
N PHE A 179 -19.22 -9.72 -3.59
CA PHE A 179 -20.67 -9.79 -3.67
C PHE A 179 -21.23 -10.32 -2.34
N ASP A 180 -22.23 -9.63 -1.80
CA ASP A 180 -23.01 -10.13 -0.68
C ASP A 180 -24.26 -10.84 -1.20
N HIS A 181 -24.29 -12.17 -1.08
CA HIS A 181 -25.44 -12.98 -1.49
C HIS A 181 -26.69 -12.75 -0.64
N GLY A 182 -26.55 -12.24 0.59
CA GLY A 182 -27.68 -11.94 1.47
C GLY A 182 -28.45 -10.70 1.03
N SER A 183 -27.73 -9.61 0.75
CA SER A 183 -28.32 -8.35 0.24
C SER A 183 -28.52 -8.35 -1.28
N GLY A 184 -27.80 -9.20 -2.02
CA GLY A 184 -27.83 -9.23 -3.48
C GLY A 184 -27.11 -8.04 -4.12
N SER A 185 -26.17 -7.42 -3.40
CA SER A 185 -25.42 -6.24 -3.85
C SER A 185 -23.92 -6.39 -3.66
N GLU A 186 -23.15 -5.55 -4.34
CA GLU A 186 -21.71 -5.43 -4.12
C GLU A 186 -21.42 -4.97 -2.69
N LYS A 187 -20.35 -5.52 -2.10
CA LYS A 187 -19.82 -5.14 -0.80
C LYS A 187 -18.39 -4.64 -0.97
N ILE A 188 -18.09 -3.48 -0.40
CA ILE A 188 -16.75 -2.91 -0.38
C ILE A 188 -16.17 -3.02 1.02
N TRP A 189 -14.92 -3.45 1.13
CA TRP A 189 -14.23 -3.60 2.41
C TRP A 189 -12.73 -3.32 2.26
N ILE A 190 -12.04 -3.28 3.40
CA ILE A 190 -10.61 -3.00 3.48
C ILE A 190 -9.94 -4.20 4.12
N ASP A 191 -8.98 -4.74 3.40
CA ASP A 191 -8.22 -5.92 3.80
C ASP A 191 -6.77 -5.52 4.08
N PRO A 192 -6.43 -5.15 5.33
CA PRO A 192 -5.05 -4.84 5.65
C PRO A 192 -4.17 -6.08 5.70
N TYR A 193 -4.75 -7.25 5.89
CA TYR A 193 -4.01 -8.48 6.14
C TYR A 193 -3.62 -9.20 4.86
N GLN A 194 -4.50 -9.21 3.85
CA GLN A 194 -4.28 -9.86 2.56
C GLN A 194 -3.72 -11.28 2.73
N ASP A 195 -4.27 -12.04 3.68
CA ASP A 195 -3.79 -13.37 4.07
C ASP A 195 -4.85 -14.48 3.98
N ASP A 196 -6.06 -14.14 3.53
CA ASP A 196 -7.09 -15.12 3.17
C ASP A 196 -7.04 -15.43 1.67
N ASN A 197 -6.32 -16.49 1.31
CA ASN A 197 -6.19 -16.96 -0.07
C ASN A 197 -7.48 -17.54 -0.65
N SER A 198 -8.48 -17.85 0.19
CA SER A 198 -9.77 -18.36 -0.28
C SER A 198 -10.71 -17.24 -0.73
N ASN A 199 -10.36 -15.99 -0.44
CA ASN A 199 -11.14 -14.83 -0.80
C ASN A 199 -10.75 -14.30 -2.18
N HIS A 200 -11.66 -14.49 -3.13
CA HIS A 200 -11.51 -14.07 -4.53
C HIS A 200 -12.15 -12.70 -4.83
N ASP A 201 -12.52 -11.92 -3.81
CA ASP A 201 -13.03 -10.55 -3.99
C ASP A 201 -11.97 -9.69 -4.70
N LEU A 202 -12.39 -8.86 -5.66
CA LEU A 202 -11.50 -8.08 -6.50
C LEU A 202 -10.73 -7.03 -5.68
N HIS A 203 -9.44 -6.88 -5.98
CA HIS A 203 -8.60 -5.83 -5.39
C HIS A 203 -8.61 -4.58 -6.27
N TYR A 204 -8.90 -3.43 -5.68
CA TYR A 204 -8.94 -2.14 -6.35
C TYR A 204 -7.97 -1.13 -5.75
N LEU A 205 -7.36 -0.33 -6.63
CA LEU A 205 -6.84 0.99 -6.32
C LEU A 205 -7.86 2.03 -6.78
N VAL A 206 -8.57 2.65 -5.85
CA VAL A 206 -9.57 3.68 -6.14
C VAL A 206 -8.94 5.06 -6.06
N LYS A 207 -8.95 5.80 -7.17
CA LYS A 207 -8.41 7.17 -7.29
C LYS A 207 -9.53 8.20 -7.28
N TYR A 208 -9.24 9.35 -6.68
CA TYR A 208 -10.12 10.53 -6.66
C TYR A 208 -9.42 11.74 -7.28
N PRO A 209 -10.17 12.79 -7.71
CA PRO A 209 -9.58 13.97 -8.28
C PRO A 209 -8.61 14.65 -7.31
N ARG A 210 -7.47 15.09 -7.85
CA ARG A 210 -6.46 15.85 -7.12
C ARG A 210 -6.89 17.31 -6.91
N GLY A 211 -6.08 18.05 -6.16
CA GLY A 211 -6.21 19.50 -6.05
C GLY A 211 -7.54 19.94 -5.44
N SER A 212 -8.13 20.98 -6.02
CA SER A 212 -9.41 21.56 -5.55
C SER A 212 -10.64 20.83 -6.05
N ARG A 213 -10.46 19.69 -6.76
CA ARG A 213 -11.55 18.87 -7.32
C ARG A 213 -12.43 19.70 -8.27
N SER A 214 -11.78 20.59 -9.02
CA SER A 214 -12.43 21.39 -10.04
C SER A 214 -12.88 20.52 -11.21
N THR A 215 -13.68 21.07 -12.13
CA THR A 215 -14.09 20.36 -13.34
C THR A 215 -12.91 19.81 -14.14
N ILE A 216 -11.79 20.55 -14.20
CA ILE A 216 -10.59 20.08 -14.89
C ILE A 216 -9.93 18.91 -14.14
N ASP A 217 -9.87 18.94 -12.81
CA ASP A 217 -9.34 17.83 -12.01
C ASP A 217 -10.17 16.55 -12.19
N CYS A 218 -11.50 16.69 -12.22
CA CYS A 218 -12.42 15.58 -12.48
C CYS A 218 -12.25 15.03 -13.91
N ASN A 219 -12.10 15.91 -14.91
CA ASN A 219 -11.91 15.49 -16.29
C ASN A 219 -10.56 14.81 -16.54
N ILE A 220 -9.51 15.18 -15.80
CA ILE A 220 -8.23 14.48 -15.84
C ILE A 220 -8.41 13.02 -15.37
N LEU A 221 -9.17 12.80 -14.29
CA LEU A 221 -9.44 11.45 -13.79
C LEU A 221 -10.29 10.63 -14.78
N ARG A 222 -11.31 11.24 -15.40
CA ARG A 222 -12.10 10.60 -16.47
C ARG A 222 -11.25 10.27 -17.69
N ALA A 223 -10.33 11.15 -18.08
CA ALA A 223 -9.44 10.91 -19.20
C ALA A 223 -8.51 9.72 -18.92
N GLU A 224 -8.03 9.55 -17.69
CA GLU A 224 -7.22 8.38 -17.30
C GLU A 224 -7.97 7.06 -17.55
N PHE A 225 -9.26 6.97 -17.22
CA PHE A 225 -10.11 5.82 -17.55
C PHE A 225 -10.10 5.53 -19.06
N TYR A 226 -10.45 6.54 -19.88
CA TYR A 226 -10.51 6.36 -21.33
C TYR A 226 -9.15 6.05 -21.96
N PHE A 227 -8.04 6.57 -21.41
CA PHE A 227 -6.71 6.23 -21.92
C PHE A 227 -6.39 4.74 -21.76
N TYR A 228 -6.74 4.09 -20.65
CA TYR A 228 -6.53 2.64 -20.53
C TYR A 228 -7.35 1.85 -21.56
N HIS A 229 -8.59 2.27 -21.84
CA HIS A 229 -9.42 1.65 -22.87
C HIS A 229 -8.83 1.80 -24.27
N GLU A 230 -8.44 3.01 -24.67
CA GLU A 230 -7.82 3.26 -25.97
C GLU A 230 -6.48 2.50 -26.11
N LEU A 231 -5.64 2.51 -25.08
CA LEU A 231 -4.38 1.76 -25.07
C LEU A 231 -4.62 0.25 -25.21
N THR A 232 -5.66 -0.28 -24.56
CA THR A 232 -6.05 -1.70 -24.67
C THR A 232 -6.53 -2.03 -26.09
N GLU A 233 -7.36 -1.18 -26.71
CA GLU A 233 -7.81 -1.37 -28.10
C GLU A 233 -6.64 -1.30 -29.10
N MET A 234 -5.61 -0.51 -28.79
CA MET A 234 -4.36 -0.44 -29.54
C MET A 234 -3.43 -1.63 -29.31
N GLY A 235 -3.74 -2.54 -28.39
CA GLY A 235 -2.92 -3.70 -28.03
C GLY A 235 -1.68 -3.35 -27.20
N VAL A 236 -1.70 -2.22 -26.49
CA VAL A 236 -0.65 -1.85 -25.54
C VAL A 236 -0.89 -2.57 -24.22
N GLU A 237 0.13 -3.23 -23.68
CA GLU A 237 0.06 -3.89 -22.39
C GLU A 237 0.04 -2.84 -21.26
N THR A 238 -1.11 -2.72 -20.60
CA THR A 238 -1.35 -1.81 -19.46
C THR A 238 -2.19 -2.51 -18.38
N ILE A 239 -2.60 -1.77 -17.35
CA ILE A 239 -3.61 -2.25 -16.39
C ILE A 239 -4.83 -2.76 -17.18
N SER A 240 -5.31 -3.95 -16.81
CA SER A 240 -6.48 -4.56 -17.45
C SER A 240 -7.70 -3.65 -17.32
N THR A 241 -8.44 -3.49 -18.42
CA THR A 241 -9.74 -2.84 -18.41
C THR A 241 -10.85 -3.76 -17.90
N ASP A 242 -10.59 -5.06 -17.76
CA ASP A 242 -11.54 -5.99 -17.16
C ASP A 242 -11.75 -5.67 -15.68
N GLY A 243 -12.99 -5.39 -15.29
CA GLY A 243 -13.32 -4.87 -13.95
C GLY A 243 -12.95 -3.40 -13.72
N MET A 244 -12.37 -2.67 -14.67
CA MET A 244 -12.12 -1.23 -14.49
C MET A 244 -13.43 -0.44 -14.45
N ARG A 245 -13.58 0.50 -13.51
CA ARG A 245 -14.81 1.28 -13.35
C ARG A 245 -14.54 2.78 -13.24
N LEU A 246 -15.41 3.56 -13.86
CA LEU A 246 -15.54 4.99 -13.63
C LEU A 246 -16.89 5.25 -12.97
N GLU A 247 -16.87 5.56 -11.68
CA GLU A 247 -18.08 5.76 -10.87
C GLU A 247 -18.33 7.25 -10.64
N GLU A 248 -19.47 7.74 -11.10
CA GLU A 248 -19.88 9.14 -10.90
C GLU A 248 -20.57 9.31 -9.53
N GLY A 249 -19.89 10.01 -8.62
CA GLY A 249 -20.47 10.46 -7.36
C GLY A 249 -21.25 11.77 -7.50
N LEU A 250 -21.91 12.18 -6.42
CA LEU A 250 -22.69 13.42 -6.35
C LEU A 250 -21.84 14.67 -6.62
N ASN A 251 -20.57 14.65 -6.21
CA ASN A 251 -19.68 15.81 -6.27
C ASN A 251 -18.54 15.64 -7.29
N TYR A 252 -18.05 14.42 -7.48
CA TYR A 252 -16.91 14.12 -8.35
C TYR A 252 -16.85 12.63 -8.70
N PRO A 253 -16.14 12.25 -9.78
CA PRO A 253 -15.94 10.85 -10.15
C PRO A 253 -14.92 10.16 -9.25
N SER A 254 -14.91 8.84 -9.29
CA SER A 254 -13.85 7.97 -8.78
C SER A 254 -13.47 6.93 -9.84
N LEU A 255 -12.17 6.66 -9.97
CA LEU A 255 -11.63 5.68 -10.92
C LEU A 255 -11.16 4.46 -10.14
N TRP A 256 -11.72 3.30 -10.44
CA TRP A 256 -11.46 2.04 -9.78
C TRP A 256 -10.59 1.20 -10.71
N LEU A 257 -9.32 1.07 -10.36
CA LEU A 257 -8.33 0.31 -11.13
C LEU A 257 -8.14 -1.07 -10.49
N PRO A 258 -8.39 -2.16 -11.22
CA PRO A 258 -8.02 -3.49 -10.76
C PRO A 258 -6.52 -3.54 -10.48
N ARG A 259 -6.15 -4.08 -9.32
CA ARG A 259 -4.74 -4.26 -8.94
C ARG A 259 -4.13 -5.39 -9.75
N PHE A 260 -2.99 -5.11 -10.37
CA PHE A 260 -2.21 -6.08 -11.15
C PHE A 260 -1.07 -6.71 -10.35
N ASP A 261 -0.82 -6.21 -9.14
CA ASP A 261 0.18 -6.68 -8.20
C ASP A 261 -0.35 -7.78 -7.26
N VAL A 262 -1.56 -8.28 -7.52
CA VAL A 262 -2.21 -9.36 -6.79
C VAL A 262 -2.65 -10.43 -7.77
N GLN A 263 -2.37 -11.69 -7.45
CA GLN A 263 -2.85 -12.83 -8.20
C GLN A 263 -3.85 -13.61 -7.36
N ILE A 264 -5.09 -13.68 -7.84
CA ILE A 264 -6.12 -14.56 -7.28
C ILE A 264 -5.99 -15.89 -8.02
N ASN A 265 -5.54 -16.93 -7.30
CA ASN A 265 -5.44 -18.29 -7.85
C ASN A 265 -6.78 -19.02 -7.85
#